data_AF-A0A959NJ01-F1
#
_entry.id   AF-A0A959NJ01-F1
#
_cell.length_a   1.000
_cell.length_b   1.000
_cell.length_c   1.000
_cell.angle_alpha   90.00
_cell.angle_beta   90.00
_cell.angle_gamma   90.00
#
_symmetry.space_group_name_H-M   'P 1'
#
loop_
_entity.id
_entity.type
_entity.pdbx_description
1 polymer ?
#
loop_
_entity_poly.entity_id
_entity_poly.type
_entity_poly.pdbx_seq_one_letter_code
_entity_poly.pdbx_strand_id
1 'polypeptide(L)'
;MRKVLLLAVSCFWTFSMIAQVSESDKAATLQLLNANQKAIGLTSDDINNTEISNSFYLGSTNIRYVYLVQTYQGLPIYNQIQVLSFRDGKVLSNFGSRFSHMDERANVNNIMPGLTAEAAVIKALADRNLRASQSASVIGTADNGHKVTFNNMGISQENITAKLMWMPMDEYGKSIKLVWQVYIVPKTSSDYWLVSIDANNGSTAKVDNLTVYCNWGTPEQNYVEDPTIKFGIDFFKNYLDANNPYIRNKKLMADADKPLTPFVVNSASFLVVPFPAESPQAPGGTPVVVNDPWTMGSANATTLKWNTGAGGTDYNYTRGNNVWAYQDQSNANNPSVAASAT
;
A
#
# COMPACT_ATOMS: atom_id res chain seq x y z
N MET A 1 -47.40 -30.86 -31.31
CA MET A 1 -46.33 -29.91 -31.74
C MET A 1 -46.21 -28.87 -30.63
N ARG A 2 -45.14 -28.93 -29.81
CA ARG A 2 -44.00 -27.97 -29.79
C ARG A 2 -44.46 -26.53 -29.51
N LYS A 3 -43.97 -25.74 -28.54
CA LYS A 3 -42.86 -25.79 -27.58
C LYS A 3 -43.06 -24.63 -26.58
N VAL A 4 -42.81 -24.89 -25.31
CA VAL A 4 -42.01 -24.11 -24.33
C VAL A 4 -42.01 -22.58 -24.44
N LEU A 5 -42.49 -21.90 -23.38
CA LEU A 5 -41.97 -20.59 -22.96
C LEU A 5 -41.96 -20.50 -21.42
N LEU A 6 -40.90 -21.05 -20.82
CA LEU A 6 -40.45 -20.77 -19.45
C LEU A 6 -39.07 -20.15 -19.61
N LEU A 7 -38.98 -18.83 -19.69
CA LEU A 7 -37.69 -18.13 -19.67
C LEU A 7 -37.40 -17.74 -18.23
N ALA A 8 -36.43 -18.45 -17.67
CA ALA A 8 -35.87 -18.23 -16.35
C ALA A 8 -35.21 -16.85 -16.26
N VAL A 9 -35.63 -16.05 -15.28
CA VAL A 9 -34.87 -14.89 -14.81
C VAL A 9 -33.84 -15.43 -13.81
N SER A 10 -32.68 -15.88 -14.30
CA SER A 10 -31.52 -16.11 -13.46
C SER A 10 -30.86 -14.75 -13.17
N CYS A 11 -31.30 -14.11 -12.09
CA CYS A 11 -30.62 -12.95 -11.54
C CYS A 11 -29.28 -13.45 -10.96
N PHE A 12 -28.19 -13.23 -11.69
CA PHE A 12 -26.83 -13.42 -11.19
C PHE A 12 -26.58 -12.41 -10.07
N TRP A 13 -26.90 -12.82 -8.83
CA TRP A 13 -26.36 -12.20 -7.63
C TRP A 13 -24.90 -12.63 -7.53
N THR A 14 -24.00 -11.86 -8.12
CA THR A 14 -22.58 -11.90 -7.74
C THR A 14 -22.48 -11.30 -6.35
N PHE A 15 -22.66 -12.14 -5.33
CA PHE A 15 -22.12 -11.83 -4.01
C PHE A 15 -20.60 -11.76 -4.18
N SER A 16 -20.05 -10.55 -4.20
CA SER A 16 -18.65 -10.34 -3.90
C SER A 16 -18.43 -10.87 -2.49
N MET A 17 -17.94 -12.11 -2.37
CA MET A 17 -17.44 -12.62 -1.10
C MET A 17 -16.24 -11.76 -0.74
N ILE A 18 -16.47 -10.77 0.11
CA ILE A 18 -15.39 -10.16 0.87
C ILE A 18 -14.75 -11.30 1.66
N ALA A 19 -13.46 -11.54 1.46
CA ALA A 19 -12.71 -12.59 2.14
C ALA A 19 -12.64 -12.30 3.65
N GLN A 20 -13.71 -12.64 4.36
CA GLN A 20 -13.74 -12.68 5.81
C GLN A 20 -13.26 -14.05 6.27
N VAL A 21 -12.52 -14.08 7.39
CA VAL A 21 -12.13 -15.34 8.03
C VAL A 21 -13.41 -16.12 8.33
N SER A 22 -13.50 -17.35 7.81
CA SER A 22 -14.68 -18.20 8.00
C SER A 22 -14.91 -18.46 9.50
N GLU A 23 -16.16 -18.61 9.93
CA GLU A 23 -16.45 -18.93 11.34
C GLU A 23 -15.78 -20.24 11.77
N SER A 24 -15.67 -21.21 10.86
CA SER A 24 -14.87 -22.43 11.06
C SER A 24 -13.39 -22.15 11.28
N ASP A 25 -12.78 -21.23 10.52
CA ASP A 25 -11.37 -20.87 10.70
C ASP A 25 -11.15 -20.10 12.00
N LYS A 26 -12.08 -19.21 12.38
CA LYS A 26 -12.02 -18.54 13.69
C LYS A 26 -12.06 -19.56 14.82
N ALA A 27 -12.98 -20.52 14.78
CA ALA A 27 -13.09 -21.57 15.79
C ALA A 27 -11.82 -22.42 15.87
N ALA A 28 -11.29 -22.88 14.73
CA ALA A 28 -10.04 -23.64 14.68
C ALA A 28 -8.84 -22.83 15.21
N THR A 29 -8.79 -21.53 14.89
CA THR A 29 -7.77 -20.61 15.38
C THR A 29 -7.87 -20.45 16.89
N LEU A 30 -9.06 -20.21 17.43
CA LEU A 30 -9.27 -20.10 18.89
C LEU A 30 -8.87 -21.38 19.63
N GLN A 31 -9.13 -22.56 19.07
CA GLN A 31 -8.66 -23.82 19.65
C GLN A 31 -7.12 -23.88 19.70
N LEU A 32 -6.44 -23.48 18.63
CA LEU A 32 -4.98 -23.42 18.58
C LEU A 32 -4.39 -22.42 19.58
N LEU A 33 -5.00 -21.24 19.72
CA LEU A 33 -4.57 -20.24 20.70
C LEU A 33 -4.70 -20.79 22.12
N ASN A 34 -5.85 -21.37 22.45
CA ASN A 34 -6.11 -21.93 23.77
C ASN A 34 -5.16 -23.09 24.12
N ALA A 35 -4.89 -23.97 23.15
CA ALA A 35 -3.95 -25.08 23.34
C ALA A 35 -2.49 -24.63 23.56
N ASN A 36 -2.13 -23.43 23.08
CA ASN A 36 -0.76 -22.92 23.10
C ASN A 36 -0.55 -21.67 23.97
N GLN A 37 -1.53 -21.25 24.77
CA GLN A 37 -1.53 -20.02 25.59
C GLN A 37 -0.17 -19.68 26.21
N LYS A 38 0.42 -20.62 26.95
CA LYS A 38 1.71 -20.45 27.63
C LYS A 38 2.86 -20.19 26.66
N ALA A 39 2.89 -20.89 25.52
CA ALA A 39 3.95 -20.76 24.52
C ALA A 39 3.85 -19.47 23.72
N ILE A 40 2.63 -18.93 23.56
CA ILE A 40 2.40 -17.65 22.87
C ILE A 40 2.38 -16.44 23.83
N GLY A 41 2.52 -16.68 25.14
CA GLY A 41 2.54 -15.64 26.17
C GLY A 41 1.21 -14.94 26.37
N LEU A 42 0.08 -15.62 26.09
CA LEU A 42 -1.27 -15.06 26.23
C LEU A 42 -2.05 -15.73 27.36
N THR A 43 -2.73 -14.90 28.15
CA THR A 43 -3.74 -15.34 29.11
C THR A 43 -5.09 -15.64 28.44
N SER A 44 -6.04 -16.19 29.19
CA SER A 44 -7.42 -16.33 28.70
C SER A 44 -8.07 -14.96 28.45
N ASP A 45 -7.77 -13.97 29.29
CA ASP A 45 -8.29 -12.60 29.12
C ASP A 45 -7.71 -11.93 27.88
N ASP A 46 -6.43 -12.18 27.59
CA ASP A 46 -5.80 -11.74 26.36
C ASP A 46 -6.50 -12.30 25.12
N ILE A 47 -6.85 -13.59 25.11
CA ILE A 47 -7.56 -14.23 24.00
C ILE A 47 -8.98 -13.69 23.87
N ASN A 48 -9.68 -13.47 24.98
CA ASN A 48 -11.02 -12.87 24.99
C ASN A 48 -11.01 -11.42 24.48
N ASN A 49 -9.92 -10.69 24.75
CA ASN A 49 -9.68 -9.33 24.27
C ASN A 49 -8.85 -9.31 22.97
N THR A 50 -9.11 -10.24 22.05
CA THR A 50 -8.45 -10.29 20.75
C THR A 50 -9.45 -10.37 19.60
N GLU A 51 -9.19 -9.61 18.55
CA GLU A 51 -9.81 -9.79 17.24
C GLU A 51 -8.87 -10.61 16.34
N ILE A 52 -9.38 -11.71 15.76
CA ILE A 52 -8.66 -12.45 14.71
C ILE A 52 -8.88 -11.70 13.40
N SER A 53 -7.95 -10.81 13.04
CA SER A 53 -8.07 -9.99 11.84
C SER A 53 -7.86 -10.81 10.56
N ASN A 54 -7.00 -11.84 10.63
CA ASN A 54 -6.82 -12.79 9.55
C ASN A 54 -6.30 -14.14 10.06
N SER A 55 -6.69 -15.23 9.40
CA SER A 55 -6.05 -16.54 9.56
C SER A 55 -6.16 -17.34 8.26
N PHE A 56 -5.08 -18.03 7.90
CA PHE A 56 -5.07 -18.94 6.76
C PHE A 56 -4.10 -20.09 6.99
N TYR A 57 -4.39 -21.22 6.34
CA TYR A 57 -3.64 -22.46 6.44
C TYR A 57 -3.00 -22.82 5.09
N LEU A 58 -1.70 -23.11 5.11
CA LEU A 58 -0.93 -23.58 3.97
C LEU A 58 -0.72 -25.09 4.07
N GLY A 59 -1.47 -25.85 3.28
CA GLY A 59 -1.40 -27.31 3.28
C GLY A 59 -0.05 -27.89 2.83
N SER A 60 0.70 -27.19 1.97
CA SER A 60 2.01 -27.65 1.47
C SER A 60 3.10 -27.70 2.53
N THR A 61 3.03 -26.82 3.53
CA THR A 61 4.02 -26.70 4.62
C THR A 61 3.44 -27.05 5.99
N ASN A 62 2.15 -27.37 6.03
CA ASN A 62 1.35 -27.56 7.25
C ASN A 62 1.46 -26.38 8.23
N ILE A 63 1.55 -25.14 7.71
CA ILE A 63 1.64 -23.92 8.52
C ILE A 63 0.31 -23.17 8.51
N ARG A 64 -0.20 -22.81 9.70
CA ARG A 64 -1.26 -21.81 9.84
C ARG A 64 -0.66 -20.48 10.28
N TYR A 65 -0.99 -19.41 9.56
CA TYR A 65 -0.70 -18.04 9.97
C TYR A 65 -1.94 -17.43 10.64
N VAL A 66 -1.70 -16.63 11.67
CA VAL A 66 -2.75 -15.99 12.48
C VAL A 66 -2.32 -14.58 12.81
N TYR A 67 -3.19 -13.61 12.55
CA TYR A 67 -3.01 -12.20 12.88
C TYR A 67 -4.03 -11.83 13.94
N LEU A 68 -3.52 -11.45 15.12
CA LEU A 68 -4.29 -11.11 16.30
C LEU A 68 -4.16 -9.61 16.56
N VAL A 69 -5.26 -8.88 16.47
CA VAL A 69 -5.32 -7.47 16.88
C VAL A 69 -5.73 -7.43 18.35
N GLN A 70 -4.94 -6.76 19.18
CA GLN A 70 -5.32 -6.53 20.57
C GLN A 70 -6.55 -5.62 20.61
N THR A 71 -7.53 -5.98 21.44
CA THR A 71 -8.71 -5.16 21.70
C THR A 71 -8.78 -4.77 23.17
N TYR A 72 -9.52 -3.71 23.47
CA TYR A 72 -9.87 -3.33 24.83
C TYR A 72 -11.30 -2.80 24.82
N GLN A 73 -12.16 -3.29 25.74
CA GLN A 73 -13.59 -3.00 25.75
C GLN A 73 -14.28 -3.26 24.39
N GLY A 74 -13.81 -4.27 23.64
CA GLY A 74 -14.35 -4.65 22.34
C GLY A 74 -13.95 -3.75 21.16
N LEU A 75 -13.09 -2.75 21.37
CA LEU A 75 -12.53 -1.93 20.29
C LEU A 75 -11.08 -2.31 19.99
N PRO A 76 -10.66 -2.31 18.72
CA PRO A 76 -9.28 -2.61 18.35
C PRO A 76 -8.34 -1.47 18.77
N ILE A 77 -7.11 -1.84 19.13
CA ILE A 77 -6.02 -0.89 19.35
C ILE A 77 -5.21 -0.77 18.06
N TYR A 78 -5.02 0.46 17.58
CA TYR A 78 -4.34 0.76 16.33
C TYR A 78 -2.94 0.15 16.29
N ASN A 79 -2.70 -0.65 15.26
CA ASN A 79 -1.42 -1.29 14.95
C ASN A 79 -0.84 -2.16 16.09
N GLN A 80 -1.66 -2.64 17.03
CA GLN A 80 -1.25 -3.60 18.05
C GLN A 80 -1.56 -5.02 17.59
N ILE A 81 -0.67 -5.54 16.74
CA ILE A 81 -0.83 -6.82 16.05
C ILE A 81 0.20 -7.80 16.58
N GLN A 82 -0.27 -8.98 16.99
CA GLN A 82 0.56 -10.13 17.27
C GLN A 82 0.38 -11.16 16.15
N VAL A 83 1.47 -11.52 15.50
CA VAL A 83 1.51 -12.45 14.37
C VAL A 83 2.06 -13.78 14.87
N LEU A 84 1.24 -14.81 14.70
CA LEU A 84 1.57 -16.17 15.11
C LEU A 84 1.64 -17.07 13.87
N SER A 85 2.54 -18.04 13.93
CA SER A 85 2.51 -19.18 13.00
C SER A 85 2.58 -20.49 13.77
N PHE A 86 1.81 -21.46 13.31
CA PHE A 86 1.73 -22.79 13.89
C PHE A 86 2.07 -23.82 12.83
N ARG A 87 2.93 -24.79 13.17
CA ARG A 87 3.18 -25.97 12.34
C ARG A 87 2.77 -27.22 13.12
N ASP A 88 1.98 -28.08 12.50
CA ASP A 88 1.47 -29.29 13.16
C ASP A 88 0.75 -28.99 14.51
N GLY A 89 0.09 -27.82 14.60
CA GLY A 89 -0.59 -27.35 15.80
C GLY A 89 0.31 -26.80 16.92
N LYS A 90 1.63 -26.79 16.74
CA LYS A 90 2.61 -26.22 17.68
C LYS A 90 3.08 -24.85 17.23
N VAL A 91 3.41 -23.98 18.18
CA VAL A 91 3.97 -22.65 17.88
C VAL A 91 5.27 -22.79 17.10
N LEU A 92 5.32 -22.16 15.93
CA LEU A 92 6.53 -22.03 15.10
C LEU A 92 7.16 -20.63 15.25
N SER A 93 6.33 -19.59 15.28
CA SER A 93 6.77 -18.20 15.49
C SER A 93 5.72 -17.41 16.26
N ASN A 94 6.18 -16.48 17.08
CA ASN A 94 5.37 -15.53 17.84
C ASN A 94 6.07 -14.16 17.77
N PHE A 95 5.47 -13.22 17.05
CA PHE A 95 6.02 -11.87 16.86
C PHE A 95 4.98 -10.81 17.18
N GLY A 96 5.44 -9.65 17.63
CA GLY A 96 4.59 -8.54 18.10
C GLY A 96 4.50 -8.48 19.62
N SER A 97 3.88 -7.42 20.12
CA SER A 97 3.70 -7.15 21.53
C SER A 97 2.27 -6.72 21.83
N ARG A 98 1.93 -6.64 23.12
CA ARG A 98 0.64 -6.17 23.61
C ARG A 98 0.86 -5.15 24.71
N PHE A 99 -0.06 -4.20 24.82
CA PHE A 99 -0.10 -3.30 25.97
C PHE A 99 -0.77 -3.99 27.16
N SER A 100 -0.10 -3.99 28.30
CA SER A 100 -0.68 -4.40 29.58
C SER A 100 -1.32 -3.20 30.29
N HIS A 101 -2.20 -3.43 31.27
CA HIS A 101 -2.78 -2.38 32.12
C HIS A 101 -3.50 -1.28 31.29
N MET A 102 -4.36 -1.72 30.36
CA MET A 102 -5.12 -0.82 29.49
C MET A 102 -6.05 0.12 30.25
N ASP A 103 -6.54 -0.32 31.41
CA ASP A 103 -7.33 0.45 32.36
C ASP A 103 -6.59 1.67 32.93
N GLU A 104 -5.27 1.59 33.06
CA GLU A 104 -4.43 2.71 33.52
C GLU A 104 -3.98 3.64 32.37
N ARG A 105 -3.97 3.13 31.13
CA ARG A 105 -3.42 3.82 29.95
C ARG A 105 -4.47 4.49 29.07
N ALA A 106 -5.70 3.99 29.10
CA ALA A 106 -6.82 4.56 28.35
C ALA A 106 -7.23 5.91 28.94
N ASN A 107 -7.47 6.89 28.06
CA ASN A 107 -7.90 8.23 28.49
C ASN A 107 -9.33 8.29 29.05
N VAL A 108 -10.14 7.25 28.82
CA VAL A 108 -11.53 7.15 29.27
C VAL A 108 -11.86 5.73 29.73
N ASN A 109 -12.80 5.61 30.66
CA ASN A 109 -13.20 4.33 31.26
C ASN A 109 -14.33 3.62 30.50
N ASN A 110 -14.94 4.26 29.50
CA ASN A 110 -15.98 3.68 28.67
C ASN A 110 -15.82 4.12 27.22
N ILE A 111 -16.45 3.37 26.31
CA ILE A 111 -16.36 3.57 24.87
C ILE A 111 -17.47 4.46 24.30
N MET A 112 -18.25 5.17 25.12
CA MET A 112 -19.30 6.07 24.63
C MET A 112 -18.66 7.40 24.19
N PRO A 113 -18.58 7.69 22.88
CA PRO A 113 -17.88 8.87 22.41
C PRO A 113 -18.70 10.13 22.70
N GLY A 114 -18.05 11.17 23.24
CA GLY A 114 -18.66 12.50 23.40
C GLY A 114 -18.91 13.23 22.06
N LEU A 115 -18.25 12.80 20.99
CA LEU A 115 -18.36 13.34 19.63
C LEU A 115 -18.97 12.30 18.68
N THR A 116 -19.92 12.72 17.86
CA THR A 116 -20.50 11.85 16.82
C THR A 116 -19.49 11.57 15.70
N ALA A 117 -19.67 10.45 15.00
CA ALA A 117 -18.88 10.11 13.83
C ALA A 117 -18.94 11.22 12.74
N GLU A 118 -20.11 11.82 12.51
CA GLU A 118 -20.28 12.91 11.55
C GLU A 118 -19.48 14.16 11.96
N ALA A 119 -19.53 14.53 13.25
CA ALA A 119 -18.76 15.66 13.74
C ALA A 119 -17.25 15.39 13.65
N ALA A 120 -16.80 14.16 13.88
CA ALA A 120 -15.41 13.76 13.65
C ALA A 120 -15.01 13.87 12.17
N VAL A 121 -15.87 13.47 11.23
CA VAL A 121 -15.63 13.65 9.79
C VAL A 121 -15.47 15.13 9.45
N ILE A 122 -16.36 16.00 9.95
CA ILE A 122 -16.28 17.45 9.70
C ILE A 122 -14.97 18.03 10.26
N LYS A 123 -14.54 17.59 11.45
CA LYS A 123 -13.26 18.00 12.05
C LYS A 123 -12.06 17.53 11.22
N ALA A 124 -12.07 16.29 10.75
CA ALA A 124 -11.02 15.75 9.89
C ALA A 124 -10.91 16.48 8.55
N LEU A 125 -12.05 16.81 7.94
CA LEU A 125 -12.08 17.61 6.71
C LEU A 125 -11.50 19.00 6.94
N ALA A 126 -11.88 19.67 8.04
CA ALA A 126 -11.34 20.97 8.40
C ALA A 126 -9.81 20.94 8.64
N ASP A 127 -9.32 19.90 9.34
CA ASP A 127 -7.89 19.69 9.60
C ASP A 127 -7.07 19.53 8.30
N ARG A 128 -7.66 18.92 7.27
CA ARG A 128 -7.04 18.75 5.93
C ARG A 128 -7.37 19.89 4.95
N ASN A 129 -8.01 20.97 5.40
CA ASN A 129 -8.46 22.08 4.55
C ASN A 129 -9.40 21.66 3.41
N LEU A 130 -10.16 20.57 3.60
CA LEU A 130 -11.12 20.04 2.63
C LEU A 130 -12.51 20.63 2.92
N ARG A 131 -13.11 21.25 1.90
CA ARG A 131 -14.45 21.86 2.01
C ARG A 131 -15.49 21.00 1.30
N ALA A 132 -16.33 20.34 2.09
CA ALA A 132 -17.43 19.52 1.58
C ALA A 132 -18.34 20.32 0.64
N SER A 133 -18.70 19.74 -0.50
CA SER A 133 -19.66 20.32 -1.46
C SER A 133 -21.06 19.72 -1.33
N GLN A 134 -21.19 18.63 -0.56
CA GLN A 134 -22.44 17.96 -0.23
C GLN A 134 -22.50 17.67 1.27
N SER A 135 -23.72 17.59 1.81
CA SER A 135 -23.95 17.18 3.20
C SER A 135 -23.51 15.73 3.43
N ALA A 136 -23.07 15.44 4.66
CA ALA A 136 -22.80 14.09 5.10
C ALA A 136 -24.10 13.28 5.13
N SER A 137 -24.07 12.06 4.59
CA SER A 137 -25.18 11.12 4.65
C SER A 137 -24.63 9.74 4.99
N VAL A 138 -25.17 9.13 6.04
CA VAL A 138 -24.79 7.76 6.44
C VAL A 138 -25.36 6.78 5.42
N ILE A 139 -24.47 6.01 4.80
CA ILE A 139 -24.82 4.99 3.80
C ILE A 139 -24.53 3.56 4.29
N GLY A 140 -23.89 3.41 5.43
CA GLY A 140 -23.67 2.10 6.04
C GLY A 140 -23.09 2.17 7.45
N THR A 141 -23.39 1.16 8.25
CA THR A 141 -22.81 0.96 9.58
C THR A 141 -22.31 -0.48 9.71
N ALA A 142 -21.20 -0.66 10.42
CA ALA A 142 -20.58 -1.95 10.70
C ALA A 142 -19.97 -1.94 12.12
N ASP A 143 -19.42 -3.08 12.54
CA ASP A 143 -18.74 -3.24 13.84
C ASP A 143 -19.61 -2.79 15.03
N ASN A 144 -20.90 -3.20 15.03
CA ASN A 144 -21.90 -2.79 16.03
C ASN A 144 -22.09 -1.26 16.14
N GLY A 145 -21.92 -0.54 15.02
CA GLY A 145 -22.04 0.92 14.97
C GLY A 145 -20.73 1.66 15.24
N HIS A 146 -19.65 0.95 15.55
CA HIS A 146 -18.32 1.53 15.73
C HIS A 146 -17.62 1.86 14.40
N LYS A 147 -18.21 1.48 13.26
CA LYS A 147 -17.78 1.95 11.95
C LYS A 147 -18.97 2.55 11.20
N VAL A 148 -18.85 3.81 10.82
CA VAL A 148 -19.86 4.54 10.04
C VAL A 148 -19.27 4.91 8.69
N THR A 149 -20.01 4.64 7.62
CA THR A 149 -19.66 5.00 6.25
C THR A 149 -20.59 6.10 5.78
N PHE A 150 -20.02 7.20 5.31
CA PHE A 150 -20.69 8.34 4.73
C PHE A 150 -20.53 8.34 3.21
N ASN A 151 -21.42 9.05 2.52
CA ASN A 151 -21.17 9.44 1.12
C ASN A 151 -19.81 10.17 0.99
N ASN A 152 -19.32 10.30 -0.24
CA ASN A 152 -18.05 10.99 -0.51
C ASN A 152 -18.08 12.52 -0.33
N MET A 153 -19.22 13.08 0.11
CA MET A 153 -19.48 14.50 0.36
C MET A 153 -19.09 15.44 -0.80
N GLY A 154 -19.05 14.89 -2.02
CA GLY A 154 -18.61 15.54 -3.24
C GLY A 154 -17.11 15.82 -3.35
N ILE A 155 -16.32 15.53 -2.31
CA ILE A 155 -14.89 15.88 -2.21
C ILE A 155 -13.94 14.68 -2.28
N SER A 156 -14.43 13.48 -1.98
CA SER A 156 -13.63 12.27 -1.91
C SER A 156 -13.84 11.39 -3.15
N GLN A 157 -12.81 10.68 -3.59
CA GLN A 157 -12.87 9.67 -4.64
C GLN A 157 -13.62 8.43 -4.12
N GLU A 158 -13.45 8.13 -2.83
CA GLU A 158 -14.10 7.03 -2.13
C GLU A 158 -15.08 7.55 -1.08
N ASN A 159 -15.95 6.66 -0.60
CA ASN A 159 -16.82 6.95 0.55
C ASN A 159 -15.99 7.23 1.80
N ILE A 160 -16.39 8.23 2.59
CA ILE A 160 -15.66 8.63 3.79
C ILE A 160 -16.09 7.70 4.93
N THR A 161 -15.14 7.14 5.68
CA THR A 161 -15.46 6.28 6.83
C THR A 161 -14.94 6.86 8.13
N ALA A 162 -15.66 6.69 9.22
CA ALA A 162 -15.20 6.94 10.59
C ALA A 162 -15.28 5.64 11.40
N LYS A 163 -14.14 5.17 11.93
CA LYS A 163 -14.05 3.98 12.78
C LYS A 163 -13.61 4.36 14.19
N LEU A 164 -14.40 3.98 15.19
CA LEU A 164 -14.08 4.16 16.61
C LEU A 164 -13.04 3.12 17.02
N MET A 165 -11.94 3.57 17.61
CA MET A 165 -10.85 2.69 18.02
C MET A 165 -9.95 3.31 19.10
N TRP A 166 -9.08 2.50 19.68
CA TRP A 166 -8.03 2.96 20.59
C TRP A 166 -6.76 3.32 19.81
N MET A 167 -6.23 4.52 20.04
CA MET A 167 -5.04 5.04 19.37
C MET A 167 -3.92 5.26 20.38
N PRO A 168 -2.81 4.49 20.29
CA PRO A 168 -1.61 4.78 21.04
C PRO A 168 -1.01 6.11 20.59
N MET A 169 -0.67 6.96 21.55
CA MET A 169 -0.08 8.29 21.29
C MET A 169 1.46 8.26 21.24
N ASP A 170 2.05 7.11 21.57
CA ASP A 170 3.48 6.84 21.54
C ASP A 170 3.71 5.33 21.32
N GLU A 171 4.94 4.96 20.95
CA GLU A 171 5.32 3.56 20.66
C GLU A 171 5.11 2.62 21.86
N TYR A 172 5.24 3.13 23.09
CA TYR A 172 5.12 2.34 24.32
C TYR A 172 3.69 2.30 24.87
N GLY A 173 2.76 3.02 24.23
CA GLY A 173 1.36 3.12 24.64
C GLY A 173 1.23 3.63 26.07
N LYS A 174 2.00 4.64 26.48
CA LYS A 174 1.83 5.28 27.80
C LYS A 174 0.52 6.05 27.88
N SER A 175 0.10 6.64 26.76
CA SER A 175 -1.22 7.24 26.61
C SER A 175 -1.92 6.62 25.41
N ILE A 176 -3.15 6.14 25.63
CA ILE A 176 -3.98 5.56 24.58
C ILE A 176 -5.31 6.31 24.58
N LYS A 177 -5.69 6.87 23.42
CA LYS A 177 -6.90 7.68 23.29
C LYS A 177 -8.00 6.95 22.54
N LEU A 178 -9.24 7.10 23.00
CA LEU A 178 -10.41 6.78 22.19
C LEU A 178 -10.53 7.81 21.05
N VAL A 179 -10.53 7.33 19.81
CA VAL A 179 -10.58 8.20 18.61
C VAL A 179 -11.57 7.69 17.58
N TRP A 180 -12.09 8.62 16.78
CA TRP A 180 -12.64 8.34 15.45
C TRP A 180 -11.52 8.45 14.43
N GLN A 181 -11.09 7.32 13.84
CA GLN A 181 -10.20 7.33 12.68
C GLN A 181 -11.01 7.54 11.41
N VAL A 182 -10.79 8.67 10.76
CA VAL A 182 -11.49 9.11 9.56
C VAL A 182 -10.63 8.85 8.33
N TYR A 183 -11.17 8.12 7.36
CA TYR A 183 -10.52 7.82 6.08
C TYR A 183 -11.09 8.70 4.95
N ILE A 184 -10.22 9.43 4.24
CA ILE A 184 -10.58 10.39 3.18
C ILE A 184 -9.59 10.28 2.02
N VAL A 185 -10.10 10.20 0.78
CA VAL A 185 -9.29 10.19 -0.44
C VAL A 185 -9.68 11.40 -1.30
N PRO A 186 -9.04 12.58 -1.16
CA PRO A 186 -9.48 13.79 -1.85
C PRO A 186 -9.47 13.63 -3.38
N LYS A 187 -10.41 14.27 -4.08
CA LYS A 187 -10.39 14.36 -5.55
C LYS A 187 -9.29 15.28 -6.08
N THR A 188 -8.72 16.12 -5.23
CA THR A 188 -7.77 17.19 -5.59
C THR A 188 -6.31 16.80 -5.42
N SER A 189 -6.03 15.64 -4.84
CA SER A 189 -4.68 15.13 -4.63
C SER A 189 -4.65 13.61 -4.76
N SER A 190 -3.44 13.04 -4.74
CA SER A 190 -3.27 11.58 -4.72
C SER A 190 -3.29 11.01 -3.29
N ASP A 191 -3.61 11.84 -2.28
CA ASP A 191 -3.50 11.47 -0.86
C ASP A 191 -4.57 10.47 -0.41
N TYR A 192 -4.18 9.61 0.52
CA TYR A 192 -5.07 8.69 1.23
C TYR A 192 -4.92 8.97 2.72
N TRP A 193 -5.78 9.82 3.26
CA TRP A 193 -5.66 10.30 4.64
C TRP A 193 -6.33 9.35 5.63
N LEU A 194 -5.64 9.06 6.73
CA LEU A 194 -6.21 8.57 7.97
C LEU A 194 -6.05 9.66 9.05
N VAL A 195 -7.14 10.36 9.35
CA VAL A 195 -7.18 11.44 10.34
C VAL A 195 -7.87 10.94 11.61
N SER A 196 -7.12 10.80 12.69
CA SER A 196 -7.63 10.32 13.97
C SER A 196 -8.04 11.49 14.85
N ILE A 197 -9.33 11.61 15.11
CA ILE A 197 -9.93 12.68 15.91
C ILE A 197 -10.30 12.13 17.29
N ASP A 198 -9.88 12.80 18.36
CA ASP A 198 -10.26 12.47 19.73
C ASP A 198 -11.78 12.41 19.86
N ALA A 199 -12.29 11.25 20.30
CA ALA A 199 -13.72 10.95 20.28
C ALA A 199 -14.52 11.73 21.32
N ASN A 200 -13.89 12.53 22.17
CA ASN A 200 -14.55 13.34 23.20
C ASN A 200 -14.45 14.83 22.93
N ASN A 201 -13.25 15.34 22.61
CA ASN A 201 -13.03 16.78 22.45
C ASN A 201 -12.85 17.23 20.99
N GLY A 202 -12.70 16.29 20.05
CA GLY A 202 -12.58 16.60 18.63
C GLY A 202 -11.23 17.20 18.20
N SER A 203 -10.20 17.13 19.04
CA SER A 203 -8.82 17.47 18.66
C SER A 203 -8.20 16.40 17.75
N THR A 204 -7.34 16.81 16.83
CA THR A 204 -6.59 15.88 15.99
C THR A 204 -5.54 15.16 16.83
N ALA A 205 -5.67 13.84 16.96
CA ALA A 205 -4.74 12.99 17.69
C ALA A 205 -3.57 12.52 16.81
N LYS A 206 -3.85 12.10 15.57
CA LYS A 206 -2.85 11.60 14.63
C LYS A 206 -3.32 11.80 13.18
N VAL A 207 -2.38 12.03 12.27
CA VAL A 207 -2.63 12.04 10.82
C VAL A 207 -1.61 11.15 10.14
N ASP A 208 -2.07 10.17 9.39
CA ASP A 208 -1.24 9.35 8.50
C ASP A 208 -1.67 9.57 7.04
N ASN A 209 -0.71 9.56 6.12
CA ASN A 209 -0.96 9.52 4.68
C ASN A 209 -0.49 8.18 4.15
N LEU A 210 -1.39 7.41 3.54
CA LEU A 210 -1.07 6.11 2.94
C LEU A 210 -0.45 6.25 1.54
N THR A 211 -0.32 7.48 1.04
CA THR A 211 0.37 7.78 -0.23
C THR A 211 1.84 8.04 0.00
N VAL A 212 2.68 7.25 -0.65
CA VAL A 212 4.13 7.49 -0.71
C VAL A 212 4.43 8.37 -1.91
N TYR A 213 5.03 9.53 -1.66
CA TYR A 213 5.50 10.43 -2.71
C TYR A 213 6.97 10.17 -3.00
N CYS A 214 7.30 9.80 -4.23
CA CYS A 214 8.68 9.77 -4.70
C CYS A 214 9.07 11.17 -5.18
N ASN A 215 9.97 11.82 -4.45
CA ASN A 215 10.64 13.02 -4.93
C ASN A 215 12.09 12.67 -5.25
N TRP A 216 12.45 12.67 -6.53
CA TRP A 216 13.83 12.44 -6.98
C TRP A 216 14.71 13.71 -6.87
N GLY A 217 14.15 14.81 -6.34
CA GLY A 217 14.75 16.13 -6.35
C GLY A 217 14.76 16.75 -7.75
N THR A 218 15.15 18.02 -7.84
CA THR A 218 15.73 18.52 -9.09
C THR A 218 17.21 18.10 -9.12
N PRO A 219 17.84 17.93 -10.30
CA PRO A 219 19.28 17.63 -10.39
C PRO A 219 20.18 18.58 -9.56
N GLU A 220 19.69 19.79 -9.29
CA GLU A 220 20.38 20.85 -8.54
C GLU A 220 20.17 20.76 -7.01
N GLN A 221 19.07 20.18 -6.52
CA GLN A 221 18.69 20.19 -5.09
C GLN A 221 19.27 19.04 -4.26
N ASN A 222 19.90 18.04 -4.88
CA ASN A 222 20.63 16.97 -4.18
C ASN A 222 22.07 17.36 -3.78
N TYR A 223 22.36 18.66 -3.67
CA TYR A 223 23.62 19.22 -3.16
C TYR A 223 23.64 19.30 -1.62
N VAL A 224 23.00 18.37 -0.93
CA VAL A 224 23.17 18.27 0.52
C VAL A 224 24.43 17.46 0.77
N GLU A 225 25.37 18.06 1.50
CA GLU A 225 26.68 17.53 1.89
C GLU A 225 26.58 16.31 2.82
N ASP A 226 25.91 15.24 2.38
CA ASP A 226 26.01 13.93 3.01
C ASP A 226 27.12 13.13 2.29
N PRO A 227 28.26 12.88 2.94
CA PRO A 227 29.37 12.14 2.33
C PRO A 227 29.03 10.67 2.02
N THR A 228 27.89 10.16 2.50
CA THR A 228 27.44 8.78 2.25
C THR A 228 26.52 8.64 1.03
N ILE A 229 25.94 9.73 0.53
CA ILE A 229 25.10 9.75 -0.69
C ILE A 229 25.91 10.30 -1.87
N LYS A 230 27.12 9.76 -2.08
CA LYS A 230 27.94 10.05 -3.27
C LYS A 230 27.56 9.24 -4.51
N PHE A 231 26.54 8.39 -4.43
CA PHE A 231 26.30 7.38 -5.47
C PHE A 231 25.47 7.86 -6.67
N GLY A 232 24.91 9.08 -6.62
CA GLY A 232 24.08 9.60 -7.71
C GLY A 232 24.74 10.63 -8.62
N ILE A 233 25.73 11.41 -8.11
CA ILE A 233 26.13 12.66 -8.80
C ILE A 233 27.62 12.70 -9.15
N ASP A 234 28.53 12.06 -8.42
CA ASP A 234 29.93 11.97 -8.88
C ASP A 234 30.03 11.13 -10.16
N PHE A 235 29.08 10.21 -10.39
CA PHE A 235 28.96 9.46 -11.64
C PHE A 235 28.48 10.34 -12.81
N PHE A 236 27.46 11.19 -12.59
CA PHE A 236 26.89 12.05 -13.62
C PHE A 236 27.69 13.32 -13.90
N LYS A 237 28.32 13.93 -12.89
CA LYS A 237 29.19 15.11 -13.08
C LYS A 237 30.45 14.77 -13.86
N ASN A 238 31.08 13.61 -13.60
CA ASN A 238 32.19 13.13 -14.42
C ASN A 238 31.74 12.72 -15.83
N TYR A 239 30.46 12.34 -16.03
CA TYR A 239 29.90 12.04 -17.35
C TYR A 239 29.61 13.30 -18.17
N LEU A 240 29.14 14.38 -17.54
CA LEU A 240 28.82 15.66 -18.20
C LEU A 240 30.02 16.59 -18.39
N ASP A 241 31.19 16.23 -17.87
CA ASP A 241 32.41 16.99 -18.08
C ASP A 241 32.78 16.95 -19.58
N ALA A 242 32.90 18.11 -20.21
CA ALA A 242 33.08 18.26 -21.66
C ALA A 242 34.38 17.64 -22.22
N ASN A 243 35.23 17.11 -21.34
CA ASN A 243 36.47 16.42 -21.64
C ASN A 243 36.40 14.90 -21.43
N ASN A 244 35.23 14.34 -21.09
CA ASN A 244 35.05 12.90 -20.97
C ASN A 244 35.02 12.22 -22.36
N PRO A 245 35.96 11.30 -22.68
CA PRO A 245 35.99 10.61 -23.96
C PRO A 245 34.79 9.67 -24.21
N TYR A 246 33.96 9.40 -23.20
CA TYR A 246 32.77 8.55 -23.27
C TYR A 246 31.47 9.28 -23.67
N ILE A 247 31.42 10.63 -23.64
CA ILE A 247 30.37 11.42 -24.32
C ILE A 247 31.01 12.24 -25.45
N ARG A 248 31.49 11.54 -26.49
CA ARG A 248 31.85 12.19 -27.76
C ARG A 248 30.84 11.93 -28.86
N ASN A 249 29.55 12.06 -28.57
CA ASN A 249 28.54 12.28 -29.60
C ASN A 249 28.15 13.75 -29.66
N LYS A 250 29.14 14.61 -29.97
CA LYS A 250 28.95 16.00 -30.41
C LYS A 250 28.04 16.12 -31.65
N LYS A 251 27.66 14.99 -32.26
CA LYS A 251 26.74 14.88 -33.38
C LYS A 251 25.26 14.97 -32.98
N LEU A 252 24.90 14.71 -31.71
CA LEU A 252 23.48 14.73 -31.27
C LEU A 252 22.95 16.15 -30.99
N MET A 253 23.83 17.12 -30.66
CA MET A 253 23.41 18.51 -30.46
C MET A 253 23.41 19.36 -31.74
N ALA A 254 23.91 18.82 -32.86
CA ALA A 254 23.85 19.47 -34.17
C ALA A 254 22.55 19.15 -34.93
N ASP A 255 21.68 18.29 -34.38
CA ASP A 255 20.45 17.80 -34.99
C ASP A 255 19.19 18.17 -34.18
N ALA A 256 19.27 19.17 -33.29
CA ALA A 256 18.16 19.61 -32.43
C ALA A 256 16.95 20.17 -33.20
N ASP A 257 17.13 20.54 -34.48
CA ASP A 257 16.07 21.05 -35.37
C ASP A 257 15.44 19.95 -36.27
N LYS A 258 15.81 18.68 -36.10
CA LYS A 258 15.17 17.58 -36.84
C LYS A 258 14.02 16.98 -36.02
N PRO A 259 12.86 16.71 -36.64
CA PRO A 259 11.80 15.96 -35.97
C PRO A 259 12.34 14.61 -35.48
N LEU A 260 12.11 14.30 -34.20
CA LEU A 260 12.48 13.02 -33.59
C LEU A 260 11.70 11.91 -34.28
N THR A 261 12.29 11.30 -35.31
CA THR A 261 11.81 10.04 -35.88
C THR A 261 12.33 8.90 -35.02
N PRO A 262 11.52 7.87 -34.70
CA PRO A 262 12.03 6.67 -34.04
C PRO A 262 13.16 6.07 -34.90
N PHE A 263 14.37 6.04 -34.35
CA PHE A 263 15.50 5.35 -34.97
C PHE A 263 15.58 3.96 -34.37
N VAL A 264 15.70 2.94 -35.23
CA VAL A 264 15.99 1.58 -34.79
C VAL A 264 17.33 1.58 -34.07
N VAL A 265 17.32 1.46 -32.73
CA VAL A 265 18.53 1.45 -31.89
C VAL A 265 19.29 0.15 -32.15
N ASN A 266 20.26 0.12 -33.07
CA ASN A 266 20.98 -1.12 -33.42
C ASN A 266 22.01 -1.56 -32.38
N SER A 267 22.55 -0.60 -31.63
CA SER A 267 23.41 -0.85 -30.48
C SER A 267 23.21 0.28 -29.47
N ALA A 268 23.33 0.00 -28.18
CA ALA A 268 23.34 0.99 -27.11
C ALA A 268 24.12 0.49 -25.88
N SER A 269 24.80 1.42 -25.22
CA SER A 269 25.50 1.18 -23.97
C SER A 269 24.63 1.61 -22.80
N PHE A 270 24.49 0.75 -21.79
CA PHE A 270 23.73 1.02 -20.57
C PHE A 270 24.62 0.94 -19.36
N LEU A 271 24.33 1.75 -18.35
CA LEU A 271 24.85 1.55 -17.00
C LEU A 271 23.95 0.52 -16.31
N VAL A 272 24.46 -0.70 -16.18
CA VAL A 272 23.73 -1.84 -15.60
C VAL A 272 24.29 -2.13 -14.22
N VAL A 273 23.43 -2.27 -13.22
CA VAL A 273 23.81 -2.86 -11.93
C VAL A 273 23.90 -4.37 -12.13
N PRO A 274 25.10 -4.98 -12.07
CA PRO A 274 25.25 -6.39 -12.39
C PRO A 274 24.72 -7.25 -11.25
N PHE A 275 24.09 -8.38 -11.60
CA PHE A 275 23.75 -9.43 -10.64
C PHE A 275 25.02 -9.86 -9.86
N PRO A 276 24.94 -10.10 -8.53
CA PRO A 276 23.74 -10.23 -7.71
C PRO A 276 23.22 -8.93 -7.08
N ALA A 277 23.79 -7.76 -7.41
CA ALA A 277 23.31 -6.51 -6.84
C ALA A 277 21.91 -6.19 -7.37
N GLU A 278 20.94 -6.04 -6.47
CA GLU A 278 19.55 -5.78 -6.81
C GLU A 278 19.26 -4.29 -7.02
N SER A 279 20.08 -3.43 -6.42
CA SER A 279 19.96 -1.99 -6.56
C SER A 279 21.33 -1.32 -6.36
N PRO A 280 21.49 -0.06 -6.79
CA PRO A 280 22.67 0.73 -6.48
C PRO A 280 22.92 0.91 -4.96
N GLN A 281 21.88 0.73 -4.13
CA GLN A 281 21.94 0.89 -2.68
C GLN A 281 22.11 -0.44 -1.91
N ALA A 282 21.95 -1.58 -2.59
CA ALA A 282 22.29 -2.91 -2.08
C ALA A 282 23.84 -3.09 -2.11
N PRO A 283 24.44 -3.98 -1.30
CA PRO A 283 25.85 -3.91 -0.89
C PRO A 283 26.86 -4.00 -2.05
N GLY A 284 27.15 -2.86 -2.68
CA GLY A 284 28.21 -2.68 -3.67
C GLY A 284 27.78 -2.73 -5.14
N GLY A 285 26.52 -2.41 -5.48
CA GLY A 285 26.05 -2.37 -6.87
C GLY A 285 26.66 -1.22 -7.69
N THR A 286 27.96 -1.25 -7.97
CA THR A 286 28.61 -0.32 -8.89
C THR A 286 28.07 -0.57 -10.31
N PRO A 287 27.38 0.40 -10.93
CA PRO A 287 26.91 0.26 -12.29
C PRO A 287 28.10 0.09 -13.22
N VAL A 288 28.03 -0.90 -14.10
CA VAL A 288 29.04 -1.15 -15.14
C VAL A 288 28.44 -0.80 -16.50
N VAL A 289 29.27 -0.25 -17.38
CA VAL A 289 28.85 0.01 -18.76
C VAL A 289 28.79 -1.32 -19.50
N VAL A 290 27.60 -1.69 -19.96
CA VAL A 290 27.34 -2.89 -20.75
C VAL A 290 26.83 -2.48 -22.11
N ASN A 291 27.47 -2.98 -23.15
CA ASN A 291 27.00 -2.82 -24.52
C ASN A 291 25.95 -3.89 -24.82
N ASP A 292 24.81 -3.46 -25.34
CA ASP A 292 23.73 -4.32 -25.80
C ASP A 292 23.32 -5.38 -24.75
N PRO A 293 22.94 -4.98 -23.52
CA PRO A 293 22.68 -5.91 -22.41
C PRO A 293 21.58 -6.94 -22.72
N TRP A 294 20.68 -6.63 -23.66
CA TRP A 294 19.69 -7.58 -24.18
C TRP A 294 20.32 -8.81 -24.87
N THR A 295 21.61 -8.78 -25.23
CA THR A 295 22.35 -9.93 -25.78
C THR A 295 22.86 -10.89 -24.71
N MET A 296 22.89 -10.48 -23.43
CA MET A 296 23.40 -11.30 -22.33
C MET A 296 22.40 -12.39 -21.88
N GLY A 297 21.13 -12.29 -22.27
CA GLY A 297 20.12 -13.30 -21.97
C GLY A 297 20.21 -14.50 -22.91
N SER A 298 20.11 -15.72 -22.36
CA SER A 298 20.21 -16.98 -23.11
C SER A 298 18.97 -17.32 -23.96
N ALA A 299 17.90 -16.54 -23.87
CA ALA A 299 16.66 -16.77 -24.62
C ALA A 299 16.01 -15.44 -25.02
N ASN A 300 15.93 -15.18 -26.33
CA ASN A 300 14.94 -14.32 -27.02
C ASN A 300 14.58 -12.94 -26.42
N ALA A 301 15.42 -12.32 -25.58
CA ALA A 301 15.38 -10.86 -25.38
C ALA A 301 15.83 -10.10 -26.66
N THR A 302 16.27 -10.83 -27.67
CA THR A 302 16.82 -10.35 -28.95
C THR A 302 15.77 -10.08 -30.02
N THR A 303 14.53 -10.53 -29.87
CA THR A 303 13.44 -10.11 -30.76
C THR A 303 13.01 -8.70 -30.40
N LEU A 304 13.56 -7.70 -31.11
CA LEU A 304 13.22 -6.27 -31.06
C LEU A 304 13.86 -5.46 -29.91
N LYS A 305 14.88 -6.02 -29.23
CA LYS A 305 15.64 -5.32 -28.16
C LYS A 305 14.69 -4.90 -27.02
N TRP A 306 15.16 -4.08 -26.07
CA TRP A 306 14.32 -3.64 -24.94
C TRP A 306 13.40 -2.45 -25.27
N ASN A 307 13.80 -1.61 -26.23
CA ASN A 307 13.14 -0.34 -26.50
C ASN A 307 12.07 -0.40 -27.60
N THR A 308 12.10 -1.42 -28.46
CA THR A 308 11.20 -1.50 -29.60
C THR A 308 10.14 -2.57 -29.37
N GLY A 309 8.88 -2.19 -29.48
CA GLY A 309 7.73 -3.06 -29.29
C GLY A 309 7.53 -4.09 -30.39
N ALA A 310 6.61 -5.03 -30.14
CA ALA A 310 6.18 -6.04 -31.11
C ALA A 310 5.96 -5.45 -32.52
N GLY A 311 6.54 -6.10 -33.54
CA GLY A 311 6.47 -5.65 -34.93
C GLY A 311 7.40 -4.49 -35.30
N GLY A 312 8.31 -4.07 -34.41
CA GLY A 312 9.26 -2.98 -34.70
C GLY A 312 8.72 -1.59 -34.38
N THR A 313 7.64 -1.49 -33.59
CA THR A 313 6.99 -0.22 -33.25
C THR A 313 7.57 0.36 -31.96
N ASP A 314 8.13 1.55 -32.04
CA ASP A 314 8.51 2.34 -30.87
C ASP A 314 7.29 3.10 -30.33
N TYR A 315 7.17 3.22 -29.00
CA TYR A 315 6.05 3.88 -28.34
C TYR A 315 6.51 5.17 -27.65
N ASN A 316 5.65 6.19 -27.64
CA ASN A 316 5.87 7.44 -26.91
C ASN A 316 5.17 7.46 -25.53
N TYR A 317 4.78 6.30 -25.04
CA TYR A 317 4.18 6.04 -23.72
C TYR A 317 4.93 4.87 -23.06
N THR A 318 4.63 4.54 -21.81
CA THR A 318 5.36 3.55 -20.98
C THR A 318 5.12 2.09 -21.38
N ARG A 319 5.35 1.79 -22.66
CA ARG A 319 5.29 0.45 -23.25
C ARG A 319 6.61 0.14 -23.93
N GLY A 320 7.13 -1.06 -23.68
CA GLY A 320 8.23 -1.67 -24.42
C GLY A 320 7.79 -2.99 -25.06
N ASN A 321 8.78 -3.82 -25.43
CA ASN A 321 8.51 -5.14 -26.00
C ASN A 321 7.87 -6.12 -25.01
N ASN A 322 8.34 -6.10 -23.75
CA ASN A 322 8.02 -7.10 -22.75
C ASN A 322 7.12 -6.59 -21.62
N VAL A 323 6.99 -5.26 -21.47
CA VAL A 323 6.27 -4.64 -20.37
C VAL A 323 5.48 -3.43 -20.88
N TRP A 324 4.24 -3.30 -20.43
CA TRP A 324 3.46 -2.06 -20.54
C TRP A 324 3.02 -1.68 -19.13
N ALA A 325 3.50 -0.53 -18.64
CA ALA A 325 3.05 0.04 -17.38
C ALA A 325 1.82 0.93 -17.62
N TYR A 326 0.71 0.63 -16.98
CA TYR A 326 -0.53 1.40 -17.10
C TYR A 326 -1.35 1.30 -15.81
N GLN A 327 -2.24 2.27 -15.61
CA GLN A 327 -3.19 2.31 -14.53
C GLN A 327 -4.31 1.29 -14.78
N ASP A 328 -4.54 0.38 -13.83
CA ASP A 328 -5.62 -0.61 -13.87
C ASP A 328 -6.52 -0.52 -12.62
N GLN A 329 -7.18 0.63 -12.46
CA GLN A 329 -8.09 0.85 -11.32
C GLN A 329 -9.26 -0.13 -11.28
N SER A 330 -9.69 -0.64 -12.44
CA SER A 330 -10.79 -1.59 -12.54
C SER A 330 -10.37 -3.06 -12.41
N ASN A 331 -9.06 -3.34 -12.25
CA ASN A 331 -8.49 -4.69 -12.31
C ASN A 331 -8.95 -5.49 -13.55
N ALA A 332 -9.13 -4.79 -14.66
CA ALA A 332 -9.66 -5.34 -15.90
C ALA A 332 -8.54 -5.83 -16.84
N ASN A 333 -7.28 -5.56 -16.50
CA ASN A 333 -6.09 -5.86 -17.31
C ASN A 333 -6.23 -5.37 -18.77
N ASN A 334 -6.87 -4.21 -18.94
CA ASN A 334 -7.15 -3.61 -20.25
C ASN A 334 -6.26 -2.38 -20.46
N PRO A 335 -5.04 -2.56 -20.99
CA PRO A 335 -4.14 -1.45 -21.25
C PRO A 335 -4.70 -0.51 -22.32
N SER A 336 -4.47 0.79 -22.14
CA SER A 336 -4.72 1.80 -23.16
C SER A 336 -3.64 2.87 -23.11
N VAL A 337 -3.46 3.61 -24.21
CA VAL A 337 -2.50 4.73 -24.26
C VAL A 337 -2.84 5.76 -23.18
N ALA A 338 -4.13 6.08 -22.99
CA ALA A 338 -4.59 7.01 -21.97
C ALA A 338 -4.34 6.53 -20.53
N ALA A 339 -4.29 5.22 -20.31
CA ALA A 339 -3.98 4.64 -19.01
C ALA A 339 -2.48 4.45 -18.77
N SER A 340 -1.62 4.70 -19.76
CA SER A 340 -0.18 4.47 -19.62
C SER A 340 0.37 5.35 -18.50
N ALA A 341 1.24 4.79 -17.65
CA ALA A 341 1.86 5.56 -16.58
C ALA A 341 2.68 6.70 -17.19
N THR A 342 2.41 7.95 -16.83
CA THR A 342 3.17 9.13 -17.28
C THR A 342 3.76 9.86 -16.10
#